data_AF-A0A2W5XU63-F1
#
_entry.id   AF-A0A2W5XU63-F1
#
_cell.length_a   1.000
_cell.length_b   1.000
_cell.length_c   1.000
_cell.angle_alpha   90.00
_cell.angle_beta   90.00
_cell.angle_gamma   90.00
#
_symmetry.space_group_name_H-M   'P 1'
#
loop_
_entity.id
_entity.type
_entity.pdbx_description
1 polymer ?
#
loop_
_entity_poly.entity_id
_entity_poly.type
_entity_poly.pdbx_seq_one_letter_code
_entity_poly.pdbx_strand_id
1 'polypeptide(L)' 'MIEAPAFGWAVGIEDTFIGQPSGRRRRVLDEYELIGHYRRWRSDLDLIASLGVRSIRYGVPWYRVNPDPGRFD' A
#
# COMPACT_ATOMS: atom_id res chain seq x y z
N MET A 1 7.02 30.48 -16.96
CA MET A 1 8.03 29.43 -16.75
C MET A 1 7.46 28.47 -15.73
N ILE A 2 7.46 27.16 -15.99
CA ILE A 2 7.00 26.17 -15.01
C ILE A 2 8.17 25.95 -14.06
N GLU A 3 7.97 26.25 -12.78
CA GLU A 3 8.98 26.04 -11.75
C GLU A 3 9.20 24.53 -11.61
N ALA A 4 10.47 24.10 -11.62
CA ALA A 4 10.78 22.69 -11.35
C ALA A 4 10.32 22.37 -9.92
N PRO A 5 9.68 21.22 -9.67
CA PRO A 5 9.20 20.89 -8.34
C PRO A 5 10.38 20.87 -7.35
N ALA A 6 10.19 21.51 -6.19
CA ALA A 6 11.17 21.48 -5.12
C ALA A 6 11.47 20.03 -4.70
N PHE A 7 12.73 19.74 -4.38
CA PHE A 7 13.13 18.45 -3.81
C PHE A 7 12.30 18.14 -2.56
N GLY A 8 11.85 16.90 -2.42
CA GLY A 8 10.97 16.48 -1.34
C GLY A 8 11.27 15.08 -0.82
N TRP A 9 10.98 14.86 0.46
CA TRP A 9 11.03 13.55 1.10
C TRP A 9 9.66 12.87 1.04
N ALA A 10 9.68 11.55 0.90
CA ALA A 10 8.48 10.71 0.93
C ALA A 10 8.74 9.47 1.79
N VAL A 11 7.66 8.91 2.34
CA VAL A 11 7.67 7.62 3.05
C VAL A 11 6.68 6.68 2.39
N GLY A 12 6.70 5.41 2.77
CA GLY A 12 5.75 4.43 2.28
C GLY A 12 5.44 3.37 3.32
N ILE A 13 4.33 2.68 3.11
CA ILE A 13 4.00 1.44 3.82
C ILE A 13 4.34 0.30 2.87
N GLU A 14 5.09 -0.69 3.34
CA GLU A 14 5.36 -1.90 2.58
C GLU A 14 4.06 -2.69 2.37
N ASP A 15 3.87 -3.13 1.13
CA ASP A 15 2.57 -3.53 0.59
C ASP A 15 2.72 -4.65 -0.46
N THR A 16 3.61 -5.60 -0.22
CA THR A 16 3.74 -6.78 -1.08
C THR A 16 2.46 -7.61 -1.04
N PHE A 17 1.86 -7.77 -2.21
CA PHE A 17 0.67 -8.59 -2.43
C PHE A 17 0.98 -9.72 -3.40
N ILE A 18 0.83 -10.96 -2.94
CA ILE A 18 0.87 -12.17 -3.77
C ILE A 18 -0.49 -12.84 -3.65
N GLY A 19 -1.46 -12.35 -4.42
CA GLY A 19 -2.82 -12.89 -4.45
C GLY A 19 -2.94 -14.27 -5.10
N GLN A 20 -2.03 -14.60 -6.01
CA GLN A 20 -2.00 -15.86 -6.74
C GLN A 20 -0.61 -16.51 -6.59
N PRO A 21 -0.31 -17.12 -5.43
CA PRO A 21 0.99 -17.73 -5.19
C PRO A 21 1.19 -18.97 -6.06
N SER A 22 2.35 -19.08 -6.71
CA SER A 22 2.73 -20.22 -7.54
C SER A 22 3.99 -20.92 -6.97
N GLY A 23 4.20 -22.18 -7.35
CA GLY A 23 5.35 -22.98 -6.89
C GLY A 23 5.19 -23.55 -5.48
N ARG A 24 6.32 -23.72 -4.75
CA ARG A 24 6.37 -24.41 -3.45
C ARG A 24 5.63 -23.67 -2.32
N ARG A 25 5.51 -22.34 -2.40
CA ARG A 25 4.77 -21.54 -1.42
C ARG A 25 3.37 -21.31 -1.98
N ARG A 26 2.36 -21.95 -1.38
CA ARG A 26 0.93 -21.85 -1.76
C ARG A 26 0.14 -20.85 -0.91
N ARG A 27 0.79 -20.03 -0.09
CA ARG A 27 0.12 -19.07 0.79
C ARG A 27 0.05 -17.72 0.12
N VAL A 28 -1.13 -17.12 0.13
CA VAL A 28 -1.31 -15.70 -0.23
C VAL A 28 -0.47 -14.86 0.72
N LEU A 29 0.27 -13.91 0.16
CA LEU A 29 0.99 -12.91 0.94
C LEU A 29 0.24 -11.59 0.84
N ASP A 30 -0.03 -11.00 1.98
CA ASP A 30 -0.60 -9.67 2.09
C ASP A 30 0.05 -8.97 3.27
N GLU A 31 0.98 -8.06 2.98
CA GLU A 31 1.71 -7.34 4.02
C GLU A 31 0.81 -6.42 4.85
N TYR A 32 -0.25 -5.85 4.27
CA TYR A 32 -1.22 -5.07 5.03
C TYR A 32 -1.96 -5.92 6.05
N GLU A 33 -2.24 -7.19 5.76
CA GLU A 33 -2.79 -8.12 6.75
C GLU A 33 -1.74 -8.47 7.81
N LEU A 34 -0.51 -8.79 7.39
CA LEU A 34 0.58 -9.20 8.29
C LEU A 34 0.93 -8.13 9.32
N ILE A 35 1.01 -6.87 8.89
CA ILE A 35 1.30 -5.75 9.79
C ILE A 35 0.02 -5.22 10.45
N GLY A 36 -1.17 -5.71 10.07
CA GLY A 36 -2.45 -5.29 10.62
C GLY A 36 -2.90 -3.89 10.18
N HIS A 37 -2.40 -3.42 9.04
CA HIS A 37 -2.72 -2.12 8.45
C HIS A 37 -4.21 -1.97 8.18
N TYR A 38 -4.91 -2.99 7.63
CA TYR A 38 -6.35 -2.88 7.36
C TYR A 38 -7.20 -2.49 8.58
N ARG A 39 -6.81 -2.96 9.78
CA ARG A 39 -7.51 -2.63 11.02
C ARG A 39 -7.13 -1.26 11.57
N ARG A 40 -5.91 -0.77 11.28
CA ARG A 40 -5.32 0.42 11.89
C ARG A 40 -4.96 1.53 10.90
N TRP A 41 -5.45 1.44 9.67
CA TRP A 41 -5.02 2.29 8.57
C TRP A 41 -5.10 3.79 8.90
N ARG A 42 -6.14 4.21 9.63
CA ARG A 42 -6.28 5.60 10.08
C ARG A 42 -5.10 6.04 10.95
N SER A 43 -4.78 5.26 11.99
CA SER A 43 -3.65 5.53 12.88
C SER A 43 -2.31 5.44 12.16
N ASP A 44 -2.16 4.51 11.21
CA ASP A 44 -0.94 4.42 10.41
C ASP A 44 -0.76 5.67 9.51
N LEU A 45 -1.85 6.19 8.92
CA LEU A 45 -1.83 7.44 8.16
C LEU A 45 -1.59 8.66 9.06
N ASP A 46 -2.17 8.70 10.26
CA ASP A 46 -1.93 9.76 11.25
C ASP A 46 -0.45 9.78 11.67
N LEU A 47 0.17 8.62 11.88
CA LEU A 47 1.60 8.49 12.16
C LEU A 47 2.45 9.01 11.01
N ILE A 48 2.09 8.68 9.76
CA ILE A 48 2.79 9.20 8.58
C ILE A 48 2.69 10.72 8.50
N ALA A 49 1.50 11.28 8.72
CA ALA A 49 1.30 12.72 8.73
C ALA A 49 2.15 13.40 9.83
N SER A 50 2.31 12.76 10.98
CA SER A 50 3.14 13.27 12.08
C SER A 50 4.63 13.40 11.74
N LEU A 51 5.12 12.71 10.70
CA LEU A 51 6.50 12.83 10.22
C LEU A 51 6.76 14.13 9.43
N GLY A 52 5.73 14.93 9.15
CA GLY A 52 5.87 16.20 8.41
C GLY A 52 6.14 16.04 6.92
N VAL A 53 5.97 14.84 6.37
CA VAL A 53 6.07 14.59 4.93
C VAL A 53 4.81 15.06 4.20
N ARG A 54 4.98 15.45 2.93
CA ARG A 54 3.87 15.90 2.07
C ARG A 54 3.45 14.86 1.03
N SER A 55 4.15 13.73 1.00
CA SER A 55 3.98 12.68 0.00
C SER A 55 4.15 11.30 0.65
N ILE A 56 3.31 10.36 0.22
CA ILE A 56 3.34 8.96 0.64
C ILE A 56 3.28 8.05 -0.60
N ARG A 57 4.09 6.98 -0.61
CA ARG A 57 3.88 5.81 -1.47
C ARG A 57 2.88 4.90 -0.77
N TYR A 58 1.67 4.82 -1.34
CA TYR A 58 0.59 4.00 -0.81
C TYR A 58 0.04 3.13 -1.94
N GLY A 59 0.13 1.81 -1.79
CA GLY A 59 -0.40 0.91 -2.81
C GLY A 59 -1.72 0.27 -2.41
N VAL A 60 -2.33 -0.33 -3.41
CA VAL A 60 -3.69 -0.86 -3.35
C VAL A 60 -3.60 -2.37 -3.58
N PRO A 61 -4.19 -3.20 -2.70
CA PRO A 61 -4.19 -4.66 -2.87
C PRO A 61 -5.10 -5.05 -4.05
N TRP A 62 -4.56 -5.03 -5.26
CA TRP A 62 -5.35 -5.23 -6.49
C TRP A 62 -6.10 -6.55 -6.50
N TYR A 63 -5.52 -7.61 -5.94
CA TYR A 63 -6.17 -8.92 -5.84
C TYR A 63 -7.43 -8.92 -4.94
N ARG A 64 -7.61 -7.91 -4.08
CA ARG A 64 -8.84 -7.68 -3.30
C ARG A 64 -9.80 -6.75 -4.05
N VAL A 65 -9.29 -5.64 -4.59
CA VAL A 65 -10.10 -4.62 -5.28
C VAL A 65 -10.65 -5.13 -6.62
N ASN A 66 -9.90 -5.95 -7.33
CA ASN A 66 -10.30 -6.57 -8.58
C ASN A 66 -9.87 -8.05 -8.59
N PRO A 67 -10.62 -8.92 -7.88
CA PRO A 67 -10.26 -10.32 -7.72
C PRO A 67 -10.44 -11.14 -9.01
N ASP A 68 -11.39 -10.73 -9.86
CA ASP A 68 -11.75 -11.42 -11.09
C ASP A 68 -12.03 -10.41 -12.22
N PRO A 69 -11.84 -10.76 -13.50
CA PRO A 69 -12.16 -9.87 -14.62
C PRO A 69 -13.58 -9.32 -14.54
N GLY A 70 -13.70 -7.99 -14.47
CA GLY A 70 -14.99 -7.30 -14.40
C GLY A 70 -15.66 -7.25 -13.02
N ARG A 71 -15.05 -7.85 -11.97
CA ARG A 71 -15.55 -7.77 -10.59
C ARG A 71 -14.69 -6.81 -9.78
N PHE A 72 -15.31 -5.78 -9.22
CA PHE A 72 -14.65 -4.79 -8.37
C PHE A 72 -15.35 -4.69 -7.01
N ASP A 73 -14.57 -4.47 -5.94
CA ASP A 73 -15.02 -4.20 -4.56
C ASP A 73 -14.47 -2.84 -4.10
#